data_AF-A0AAV4IXU4-F1
#
_entry.id   AF-A0AAV4IXU4-F1
#
_cell.length_a   1.000
_cell.length_b   1.000
_cell.length_c   1.000
_cell.angle_alpha   90.00
_cell.angle_beta   90.00
_cell.angle_gamma   90.00
#
_symmetry.space_group_name_H-M   'P 1'
#
loop_
_entity.id
_entity.type
_entity.pdbx_description
1 polymer ?
#
loop_
_entity_poly.entity_id
_entity_poly.type
_entity_poly.pdbx_seq_one_letter_code
_entity_poly.pdbx_strand_id
1 'polypeptide(L)'
;MQLHPKIRFYPGYTASQFLFIYSICIKSINALDAWVTVILTYERLFCIVAPLKVKLVFTRTSIVCAILVGVLYEVIALAIFFYAFFHMKESTHAYTLMDNAITAGAVIPNFVFYLAIILGTALLVIMFIRSVRIRNSLRGKEATQKLSSKEMRIIKSVIGVCVLYVVTCAPLNVYDAASTLKIFIDNSFLFDRLAYLTKSFNHAGNIFVYLAINSNFRRQLISLFCPCRKLEKTTSKTTKESS
;
A
#
# COMPACT_ATOMS: atom_id res chain seq x y z
N MET A 1 -30.83 38.47 -20.74
CA MET A 1 -29.38 38.62 -20.51
C MET A 1 -29.10 38.33 -19.05
N GLN A 2 -28.90 37.06 -18.69
CA GLN A 2 -28.69 36.63 -17.31
C GLN A 2 -27.23 36.90 -16.91
N LEU A 3 -27.04 37.75 -15.90
CA LEU A 3 -25.74 38.13 -15.38
C LEU A 3 -25.04 36.91 -14.78
N HIS A 4 -23.86 36.59 -15.32
CA HIS A 4 -22.94 35.63 -14.72
C HIS A 4 -22.66 36.01 -13.25
N PRO A 5 -22.72 35.05 -12.32
CA PRO A 5 -22.38 35.31 -10.93
C PRO A 5 -20.90 35.70 -10.84
N LYS A 6 -20.63 36.94 -10.40
CA LYS A 6 -19.28 37.41 -10.06
C LYS A 6 -18.77 36.54 -8.92
N ILE A 7 -17.78 35.71 -9.22
CA ILE A 7 -17.01 34.93 -8.22
C ILE A 7 -16.26 35.95 -7.36
N ARG A 8 -16.79 36.24 -6.17
CA ARG A 8 -16.13 37.09 -5.17
C ARG A 8 -15.17 36.22 -4.38
N PHE A 9 -13.86 36.39 -4.62
CA PHE A 9 -12.82 35.75 -3.83
C PHE A 9 -12.70 36.44 -2.47
N TYR A 10 -13.13 35.77 -1.39
CA TYR A 10 -12.89 36.23 -0.02
C TYR A 10 -11.51 35.72 0.46
N PRO A 11 -10.57 36.61 0.82
CA PRO A 11 -9.17 36.25 1.05
C PRO A 11 -8.90 35.38 2.31
N GLY A 12 -9.85 35.25 3.23
CA GLY A 12 -9.72 34.37 4.42
C GLY A 12 -10.13 32.90 4.20
N TYR A 13 -10.85 32.60 3.11
CA TYR A 13 -11.42 31.27 2.85
C TYR A 13 -10.48 30.34 2.10
N THR A 14 -9.43 30.88 1.50
CA THR A 14 -8.50 30.10 0.67
C THR A 14 -7.82 29.01 1.50
N ALA A 15 -7.25 29.35 2.66
CA ALA A 15 -6.48 28.40 3.47
C ALA A 15 -7.31 27.21 3.99
N SER A 16 -8.52 27.43 4.49
CA SER A 16 -9.38 26.34 4.99
C SER A 16 -9.89 25.45 3.86
N GLN A 17 -10.22 26.02 2.70
CA GLN A 17 -10.58 25.27 1.50
C GLN A 17 -9.40 24.43 1.01
N PHE A 18 -8.18 24.99 0.97
CA PHE A 18 -6.98 24.26 0.60
C PHE A 18 -6.70 23.09 1.56
N LEU A 19 -6.80 23.30 2.87
CA LEU A 19 -6.60 22.25 3.86
C LEU A 19 -7.66 21.13 3.74
N PHE A 20 -8.91 21.50 3.44
CA PHE A 20 -9.98 20.53 3.23
C PHE A 20 -9.75 19.68 1.99
N ILE A 21 -9.42 20.31 0.86
CA ILE A 21 -9.07 19.61 -0.39
C ILE A 21 -7.87 18.69 -0.18
N TYR A 22 -6.83 19.20 0.48
CA TYR A 22 -5.64 18.41 0.81
C TYR A 22 -5.99 17.19 1.68
N SER A 23 -6.83 17.37 2.70
CA SER A 23 -7.31 16.28 3.57
C SER A 23 -8.04 15.19 2.78
N ILE A 24 -8.96 15.58 1.89
CA ILE A 24 -9.66 14.65 1.00
C ILE A 24 -8.68 13.86 0.12
N CYS A 25 -7.73 14.55 -0.53
CA CYS A 25 -6.75 13.90 -1.39
C CYS A 25 -5.89 12.88 -0.63
N ILE A 26 -5.42 13.24 0.57
CA ILE A 26 -4.64 12.32 1.43
C ILE A 26 -5.48 11.11 1.85
N LYS A 27 -6.76 11.31 2.23
CA LYS A 27 -7.66 10.20 2.60
C LYS A 27 -7.87 9.23 1.43
N SER A 28 -8.07 9.72 0.20
CA SER A 28 -8.21 8.86 -0.99
C SER A 28 -6.91 8.16 -1.40
N ILE A 29 -5.76 8.84 -1.32
CA ILE A 29 -4.45 8.19 -1.57
C ILE A 29 -4.23 7.06 -0.56
N ASN A 30 -4.59 7.28 0.70
CA ASN A 30 -4.49 6.29 1.76
C ASN A 30 -5.40 5.09 1.52
N ALA A 31 -6.62 5.30 1.03
CA ALA A 31 -7.55 4.24 0.69
C ALA A 31 -7.05 3.39 -0.49
N LEU A 32 -6.51 4.05 -1.52
CA LEU A 32 -5.91 3.36 -2.66
C LEU A 32 -4.69 2.53 -2.24
N ASP A 33 -3.82 3.05 -1.38
CA ASP A 33 -2.65 2.33 -0.85
C ASP A 33 -3.06 1.06 -0.09
N ALA A 34 -4.09 1.16 0.76
CA ALA A 34 -4.66 0.02 1.49
C ALA A 34 -5.26 -1.02 0.52
N TRP A 35 -6.05 -0.58 -0.46
CA TRP A 35 -6.66 -1.43 -1.49
C TRP A 35 -5.61 -2.22 -2.28
N VAL A 36 -4.60 -1.53 -2.81
CA VAL A 36 -3.51 -2.15 -3.56
C VAL A 36 -2.74 -3.14 -2.69
N THR A 37 -2.47 -2.78 -1.44
CA THR A 37 -1.76 -3.66 -0.50
C THR A 37 -2.54 -4.93 -0.18
N VAL A 38 -3.88 -4.84 -0.02
CA VAL A 38 -4.75 -6.04 0.12
C VAL A 38 -4.58 -6.93 -1.10
N ILE A 39 -4.76 -6.40 -2.32
CA ILE A 39 -4.67 -7.19 -3.56
C ILE A 39 -3.33 -7.91 -3.65
N LEU A 40 -2.22 -7.19 -3.42
CA LEU A 40 -0.88 -7.77 -3.47
C LEU A 40 -0.66 -8.82 -2.37
N THR A 41 -1.17 -8.60 -1.16
CA THR A 41 -1.06 -9.56 -0.05
C THR A 41 -1.78 -10.87 -0.40
N TYR A 42 -3.02 -10.76 -0.91
CA TYR A 42 -3.81 -11.93 -1.27
C TYR A 42 -3.26 -12.63 -2.52
N GLU A 43 -2.84 -11.91 -3.56
CA GLU A 43 -2.14 -12.50 -4.72
C GLU A 43 -1.00 -13.41 -4.25
N ARG A 44 -0.17 -12.91 -3.32
CA ARG A 44 0.99 -13.62 -2.82
C ARG A 44 0.62 -14.78 -1.90
N LEU A 45 -0.41 -14.61 -1.07
CA LEU A 45 -0.98 -15.70 -0.28
C LEU A 45 -1.43 -16.85 -1.20
N PHE A 46 -2.19 -16.54 -2.26
CA PHE A 46 -2.64 -17.53 -3.23
C PHE A 46 -1.46 -18.18 -3.96
N CYS A 47 -0.42 -17.42 -4.34
CA CYS A 47 0.80 -17.96 -4.94
C CYS A 47 1.45 -19.06 -4.09
N ILE A 48 1.39 -18.94 -2.76
CA ILE A 48 1.98 -19.90 -1.82
C ILE A 48 1.05 -21.08 -1.58
N VAL A 49 -0.25 -20.82 -1.40
CA VAL A 49 -1.25 -21.86 -1.06
C VAL A 49 -1.59 -22.74 -2.26
N ALA A 50 -1.71 -22.16 -3.45
CA ALA A 50 -2.20 -22.86 -4.65
C ALA A 50 -1.45 -22.41 -5.92
N PRO A 51 -0.14 -22.69 -6.04
CA PRO A 51 0.68 -22.22 -7.15
C PRO A 51 0.16 -22.65 -8.55
N LEU A 52 -0.54 -23.79 -8.64
CA LEU A 52 -1.14 -24.29 -9.88
C LEU A 52 -2.41 -23.53 -10.29
N LYS A 53 -3.22 -23.08 -9.33
CA LYS A 53 -4.48 -22.36 -9.59
C LYS A 53 -4.28 -20.86 -9.76
N VAL A 54 -3.19 -20.32 -9.23
CA VAL A 54 -2.85 -18.89 -9.31
C VAL A 54 -2.74 -18.40 -10.74
N LYS A 55 -2.13 -19.18 -11.64
CA LYS A 55 -2.02 -18.79 -13.05
C LYS A 55 -3.37 -18.65 -13.75
N LEU A 56 -4.40 -19.33 -13.23
CA LEU A 56 -5.77 -19.25 -13.74
C LEU A 56 -6.50 -18.01 -13.20
N VAL A 57 -6.34 -17.72 -11.90
CA VAL A 57 -7.14 -16.70 -11.19
C VAL A 57 -6.45 -15.32 -11.18
N PHE A 58 -5.16 -15.28 -10.85
CA PHE A 58 -4.37 -14.06 -10.72
C PHE A 58 -3.49 -13.88 -11.95
N THR A 59 -4.11 -13.54 -13.07
CA THR A 59 -3.38 -13.06 -14.25
C THR A 59 -2.90 -11.62 -14.03
N ARG A 60 -1.82 -11.22 -14.71
CA ARG A 60 -1.33 -9.84 -14.70
C ARG A 60 -2.45 -8.85 -15.09
N THR A 61 -3.29 -9.24 -16.04
CA THR A 61 -4.46 -8.47 -16.49
C THR A 61 -5.48 -8.32 -15.38
N SER A 62 -5.82 -9.39 -14.66
CA SER A 62 -6.77 -9.35 -13.52
C SER A 62 -6.31 -8.39 -12.43
N ILE A 63 -5.04 -8.44 -12.04
CA ILE A 63 -4.47 -7.53 -11.02
C ILE A 63 -4.51 -6.08 -11.51
N VAL A 64 -4.11 -5.82 -12.75
CA VAL A 64 -4.16 -4.46 -13.33
C VAL A 64 -5.60 -3.95 -13.40
N CYS A 65 -6.55 -4.77 -13.83
CA CYS A 65 -7.98 -4.43 -13.83
C CYS A 65 -8.47 -4.11 -12.41
N ALA A 66 -8.13 -4.92 -11.41
CA ALA A 66 -8.53 -4.67 -10.02
C ALA A 66 -7.95 -3.37 -9.45
N ILE A 67 -6.71 -3.02 -9.81
CA ILE A 67 -6.09 -1.73 -9.46
C ILE A 67 -6.82 -0.58 -10.18
N LEU A 68 -7.09 -0.71 -11.48
CA LEU A 68 -7.79 0.31 -12.25
C LEU A 68 -9.21 0.55 -11.76
N VAL A 69 -9.93 -0.50 -11.36
CA VAL A 69 -11.25 -0.39 -10.72
C VAL A 69 -11.16 0.36 -9.40
N GLY A 70 -10.15 0.07 -8.58
CA GLY A 70 -9.90 0.80 -7.33
C GLY A 70 -9.60 2.29 -7.58
N VAL A 71 -8.75 2.60 -8.56
CA VAL A 71 -8.46 3.99 -8.96
C VAL A 71 -9.72 4.70 -9.46
N LEU A 72 -10.51 4.05 -10.31
CA LEU A 72 -11.76 4.61 -10.83
C LEU A 72 -12.78 4.88 -9.72
N TYR A 73 -12.91 3.94 -8.77
CA TYR A 73 -13.75 4.10 -7.59
C TYR A 73 -13.35 5.34 -6.77
N GLU A 74 -12.06 5.52 -6.49
CA GLU A 74 -11.55 6.68 -5.75
C GLU A 74 -11.76 7.99 -6.51
N VAL A 75 -11.56 8.00 -7.84
CA VAL A 75 -11.81 9.19 -8.67
C VAL A 75 -13.29 9.59 -8.63
N ILE A 76 -14.21 8.63 -8.71
CA ILE A 76 -15.65 8.89 -8.61
C ILE A 76 -16.00 9.41 -7.21
N ALA A 77 -15.49 8.78 -6.15
CA ALA A 77 -15.71 9.21 -4.78
C ALA A 77 -15.22 10.66 -4.55
N LEU A 78 -14.01 10.97 -5.01
CA LEU A 78 -13.44 12.33 -4.99
C LEU A 78 -14.35 13.32 -5.72
N ALA A 79 -14.81 13.00 -6.93
CA ALA A 79 -15.68 13.87 -7.71
C ALA A 79 -17.00 14.18 -6.99
N ILE A 80 -17.61 13.17 -6.34
CA ILE A 80 -18.82 13.34 -5.52
C ILE A 80 -18.55 14.28 -4.34
N PHE A 81 -17.43 14.11 -3.64
CA PHE A 81 -17.07 14.98 -2.51
C PHE A 81 -16.78 16.41 -2.94
N PHE A 82 -16.08 16.62 -4.06
CA PHE A 82 -15.88 17.96 -4.62
C PHE A 82 -17.21 18.60 -5.00
N TYR A 83 -18.10 17.86 -5.65
CA TYR A 83 -19.44 18.35 -6.01
C TYR A 83 -20.23 18.79 -4.77
N ALA A 84 -20.26 17.95 -3.73
CA ALA A 84 -20.93 18.25 -2.46
C ALA A 84 -20.32 19.47 -1.76
N PHE A 85 -18.98 19.59 -1.79
CA PHE A 85 -18.27 20.73 -1.22
C PHE A 85 -18.64 22.06 -1.89
N PHE A 86 -18.69 22.11 -3.23
CA PHE A 86 -19.03 23.34 -3.96
C PHE A 86 -20.52 23.73 -3.85
N HIS A 87 -21.41 22.77 -3.59
CA HIS A 87 -22.86 23.03 -3.51
C HIS A 87 -23.36 23.26 -2.07
N MET A 88 -22.51 23.10 -1.06
CA MET A 88 -22.92 23.36 0.31
C MET A 88 -23.00 24.86 0.60
N LYS A 89 -24.14 25.27 1.18
CA LYS A 89 -24.29 26.61 1.77
C LYS A 89 -23.31 26.78 2.93
N GLU A 90 -22.73 27.97 3.02
CA GLU A 90 -21.77 28.41 4.05
C GLU A 90 -22.36 28.32 5.47
N SER A 91 -22.47 27.11 6.00
CA SER A 91 -22.89 26.86 7.38
C SER A 91 -21.86 25.94 8.02
N THR A 92 -21.28 26.40 9.13
CA THR A 92 -20.25 25.66 9.89
C THR A 92 -20.71 24.25 10.25
N HIS A 93 -22.00 24.10 10.56
CA HIS A 93 -22.61 22.80 10.86
C HIS A 93 -22.58 21.82 9.67
N ALA A 94 -22.78 22.30 8.44
CA ALA A 94 -22.77 21.45 7.26
C ALA A 94 -21.35 20.96 6.93
N TYR A 95 -20.33 21.79 7.15
CA TYR A 95 -18.93 21.38 7.01
C TYR A 95 -18.56 20.27 8.02
N THR A 96 -18.93 20.43 9.29
CA THR A 96 -18.65 19.41 10.31
C THR A 96 -19.38 18.10 10.02
N LEU A 97 -20.63 18.17 9.56
CA LEU A 97 -21.39 16.97 9.20
C LEU A 97 -20.75 16.24 8.01
N MET A 98 -20.32 16.99 6.98
CA MET A 98 -19.64 16.40 5.82
C MET A 98 -18.26 15.83 6.20
N ASP A 99 -17.45 16.52 7.00
CA ASP A 99 -16.15 16.00 7.42
C ASP A 99 -16.30 14.72 8.25
N ASN A 100 -17.30 14.64 9.12
CA ASN A 100 -17.63 13.42 9.85
C ASN A 100 -18.08 12.30 8.91
N ALA A 101 -18.91 12.59 7.91
CA ALA A 101 -19.36 11.61 6.92
C ALA A 101 -18.21 11.09 6.04
N ILE A 102 -17.33 12.00 5.57
CA ILE A 102 -16.11 11.67 4.82
C ILE A 102 -15.19 10.81 5.67
N THR A 103 -14.98 11.23 6.92
CA THR A 103 -14.09 10.51 7.85
C THR A 103 -14.63 9.13 8.13
N ALA A 104 -15.89 8.97 8.51
CA ALA A 104 -16.50 7.66 8.71
C ALA A 104 -16.45 6.80 7.43
N GLY A 105 -16.77 7.40 6.28
CA GLY A 105 -16.76 6.73 4.97
C GLY A 105 -15.38 6.28 4.51
N ALA A 106 -14.31 6.96 4.93
CA ALA A 106 -12.93 6.57 4.60
C ALA A 106 -12.32 5.64 5.66
N VAL A 107 -12.58 5.90 6.95
CA VAL A 107 -11.95 5.17 8.06
C VAL A 107 -12.47 3.75 8.16
N ILE A 108 -13.78 3.53 8.01
CA ILE A 108 -14.37 2.19 8.16
C ILE A 108 -13.80 1.22 7.11
N PRO A 109 -13.82 1.53 5.79
CA PRO A 109 -13.23 0.65 4.78
C PRO A 109 -11.71 0.47 4.97
N ASN A 110 -10.98 1.54 5.30
CA ASN A 110 -9.54 1.45 5.56
C ASN A 110 -9.22 0.51 6.72
N PHE A 111 -9.99 0.60 7.80
CA PHE A 111 -9.83 -0.28 8.94
C PHE A 111 -10.13 -1.74 8.58
N VAL A 112 -11.17 -1.99 7.77
CA VAL A 112 -11.48 -3.33 7.26
C VAL A 112 -10.34 -3.87 6.39
N PHE A 113 -9.78 -3.07 5.48
CA PHE A 113 -8.62 -3.47 4.68
C PHE A 113 -7.38 -3.71 5.53
N TYR A 114 -7.16 -2.89 6.56
CA TYR A 114 -6.07 -3.09 7.50
C TYR A 114 -6.19 -4.42 8.24
N LEU A 115 -7.38 -4.78 8.74
CA LEU A 115 -7.64 -6.10 9.34
C LEU A 115 -7.45 -7.24 8.33
N ALA A 116 -7.91 -7.08 7.09
CA ALA A 116 -7.69 -8.05 6.03
C ALA A 116 -6.20 -8.26 5.73
N ILE A 117 -5.38 -7.19 5.75
CA ILE A 117 -3.92 -7.29 5.58
C ILE A 117 -3.27 -8.00 6.77
N ILE A 118 -3.69 -7.72 8.02
CA ILE A 118 -3.18 -8.44 9.20
C ILE A 118 -3.46 -9.94 9.07
N LEU A 119 -4.71 -10.31 8.77
CA LEU A 119 -5.11 -11.70 8.63
C LEU A 119 -4.37 -12.37 7.45
N GLY A 120 -4.32 -11.70 6.30
CA GLY A 120 -3.60 -12.16 5.12
C GLY A 120 -2.11 -12.37 5.39
N THR A 121 -1.47 -11.45 6.10
CA THR A 121 -0.05 -11.53 6.48
C THR A 121 0.20 -12.68 7.45
N ALA A 122 -0.64 -12.84 8.48
CA ALA A 122 -0.54 -13.94 9.44
C ALA A 122 -0.67 -15.30 8.73
N LEU A 123 -1.67 -15.45 7.86
CA LEU A 123 -1.85 -16.65 7.05
C LEU A 123 -0.65 -16.89 6.13
N LEU A 124 -0.14 -15.84 5.48
CA LEU A 124 1.01 -15.93 4.59
C LEU A 124 2.25 -16.42 5.36
N VAL A 125 2.52 -15.86 6.54
CA VAL A 125 3.64 -16.29 7.40
C VAL A 125 3.47 -17.75 7.86
N ILE A 126 2.28 -18.14 8.32
CA ILE A 126 1.99 -19.51 8.75
C ILE A 126 2.21 -20.50 7.60
N MET A 127 1.63 -20.22 6.42
CA MET A 127 1.75 -21.07 5.25
C MET A 127 3.18 -21.14 4.74
N PHE A 128 3.91 -20.02 4.80
CA PHE A 128 5.32 -19.97 4.47
C PHE A 128 6.15 -20.87 5.39
N ILE A 129 5.97 -20.75 6.72
CA ILE A 129 6.69 -21.59 7.70
C ILE A 129 6.37 -23.07 7.49
N ARG A 130 5.09 -23.41 7.29
CA ARG A 130 4.67 -24.79 6.99
C ARG A 130 5.35 -25.31 5.73
N SER A 131 5.36 -24.51 4.67
CA SER A 131 6.00 -24.87 3.40
C SER A 131 7.51 -25.10 3.55
N VAL A 132 8.19 -24.27 4.35
CA VAL A 132 9.62 -24.45 4.67
C VAL A 132 9.83 -25.73 5.49
N ARG A 133 9.01 -25.98 6.52
CA ARG A 133 9.13 -27.14 7.40
C ARG A 133 8.96 -28.46 6.65
N ILE A 134 7.90 -28.57 5.83
CA ILE A 134 7.62 -29.77 5.02
C ILE A 134 8.81 -30.07 4.09
N ARG A 135 9.43 -29.03 3.50
CA ARG A 135 10.61 -29.23 2.65
C ARG A 135 11.84 -29.66 3.44
N ASN A 136 12.03 -29.12 4.64
CA ASN A 136 13.14 -29.51 5.49
C ASN A 136 13.02 -30.97 5.96
N SER A 137 11.80 -31.48 6.21
CA SER A 137 11.59 -32.89 6.54
C SER A 137 11.81 -33.83 5.34
N LEU A 138 11.52 -33.37 4.12
CA LEU A 138 11.71 -34.17 2.90
C LEU A 138 13.17 -34.23 2.41
N ARG A 139 14.03 -33.31 2.88
CA ARG A 139 15.45 -33.27 2.51
C ARG A 139 16.25 -34.52 2.92
N GLY A 140 15.72 -35.36 3.81
CA GLY A 140 16.39 -36.55 4.32
C GLY A 140 16.32 -37.80 3.44
N LYS A 141 15.55 -37.83 2.34
CA LYS A 141 15.26 -39.09 1.62
C LYS A 141 15.07 -38.97 0.09
N GLU A 142 15.95 -38.27 -0.63
CA GLU A 142 15.90 -38.23 -2.11
C GLU A 142 14.62 -37.60 -2.70
N ALA A 143 14.61 -36.30 -2.96
CA ALA A 143 13.89 -35.70 -4.10
C ALA A 143 14.20 -34.22 -4.19
N THR A 144 14.99 -33.89 -5.20
CA THR A 144 15.50 -32.57 -5.55
C THR A 144 14.40 -31.69 -6.15
N GLN A 145 13.38 -31.31 -5.38
CA GLN A 145 12.57 -30.14 -5.70
C GLN A 145 13.06 -28.95 -4.88
N LYS A 146 14.29 -28.51 -5.20
CA LYS A 146 14.80 -27.22 -4.74
C LYS A 146 13.90 -26.15 -5.36
N LEU A 147 12.90 -25.69 -4.60
CA LEU A 147 12.35 -24.37 -4.85
C LEU A 147 13.53 -23.41 -4.91
N SER A 148 13.60 -22.64 -5.98
CA SER A 148 14.77 -21.85 -6.30
C SER A 148 15.05 -20.92 -5.12
N SER A 149 16.31 -20.81 -4.70
CA SER A 149 16.71 -19.81 -3.68
C SER A 149 16.20 -18.40 -4.04
N LYS A 150 15.99 -18.16 -5.34
CA LYS A 150 15.32 -16.99 -5.91
C LYS A 150 13.86 -16.84 -5.44
N GLU A 151 13.05 -17.90 -5.52
CA GLU A 151 11.62 -17.87 -5.14
C GLU A 151 11.46 -17.63 -3.64
N MET A 152 12.28 -18.30 -2.81
CA MET A 152 12.31 -18.10 -1.37
C MET A 152 12.57 -16.63 -1.00
N ARG A 153 13.50 -15.99 -1.72
CA ARG A 153 13.85 -14.59 -1.52
C ARG A 153 12.71 -13.65 -1.92
N ILE A 154 12.01 -13.95 -3.01
CA ILE A 154 10.83 -13.18 -3.43
C ILE A 154 9.75 -13.23 -2.34
N ILE A 155 9.45 -14.43 -1.82
CA ILE A 155 8.43 -14.59 -0.77
C ILE A 155 8.85 -13.84 0.52
N LYS A 156 10.10 -13.97 0.96
CA LYS A 156 10.61 -13.22 2.12
C LYS A 156 10.50 -11.70 1.93
N SER A 157 10.76 -11.21 0.72
CA SER A 157 10.63 -9.79 0.40
C SER A 157 9.19 -9.31 0.54
N VAL A 158 8.23 -10.09 0.07
CA VAL A 158 6.80 -9.79 0.19
C VAL A 158 6.36 -9.77 1.65
N ILE A 159 6.75 -10.80 2.42
CA ILE A 159 6.48 -10.85 3.87
C ILE A 159 7.03 -9.60 4.55
N GLY A 160 8.27 -9.22 4.22
CA GLY A 160 8.89 -8.02 4.76
C GLY A 160 8.08 -6.75 4.48
N VAL A 161 7.58 -6.58 3.26
CA VAL A 161 6.71 -5.44 2.88
C VAL A 161 5.39 -5.46 3.65
N CYS A 162 4.74 -6.62 3.78
CA CYS A 162 3.47 -6.73 4.51
C CYS A 162 3.64 -6.45 6.01
N VAL A 163 4.69 -6.99 6.62
CA VAL A 163 5.02 -6.74 8.04
C VAL A 163 5.35 -5.27 8.27
N LEU A 164 6.15 -4.67 7.38
CA LEU A 164 6.43 -3.24 7.42
C LEU A 164 5.13 -2.44 7.41
N TYR A 165 4.26 -2.67 6.42
CA TYR A 165 2.97 -2.00 6.30
C TYR A 165 2.15 -2.10 7.60
N VAL A 166 1.97 -3.32 8.13
CA VAL A 166 1.20 -3.54 9.37
C VAL A 166 1.77 -2.70 10.51
N VAL A 167 3.08 -2.76 10.74
CA VAL A 167 3.72 -2.03 11.84
C VAL A 167 3.64 -0.51 11.65
N THR A 168 3.92 0.00 10.45
CA THR A 168 3.95 1.45 10.19
C THR A 168 2.57 2.08 10.11
N CYS A 169 1.56 1.33 9.67
CA CYS A 169 0.19 1.80 9.52
C CYS A 169 -0.67 1.55 10.76
N ALA A 170 -0.25 0.71 11.71
CA ALA A 170 -1.00 0.44 12.93
C ALA A 170 -1.37 1.71 13.71
N PRO A 171 -0.44 2.65 13.99
CA PRO A 171 -0.76 3.81 14.82
C PRO A 171 -1.84 4.69 14.20
N LEU A 172 -1.80 4.89 12.88
CA LEU A 172 -2.79 5.69 12.17
C LEU A 172 -4.16 5.01 12.13
N ASN A 173 -4.23 3.71 11.82
CA ASN A 173 -5.52 3.00 11.78
C ASN A 173 -6.17 2.95 13.17
N VAL A 174 -5.37 2.79 14.23
CA VAL A 174 -5.87 2.85 15.62
C VAL A 174 -6.35 4.25 15.97
N TYR A 175 -5.58 5.29 15.61
CA TYR A 175 -5.97 6.68 15.83
C TYR A 175 -7.29 7.01 15.13
N ASP A 176 -7.39 6.73 13.83
CA ASP A 176 -8.54 7.03 12.99
C ASP A 176 -9.80 6.31 13.50
N ALA A 177 -9.68 5.02 13.86
CA ALA A 177 -10.77 4.25 14.43
C ALA A 177 -11.24 4.83 15.78
N ALA A 178 -10.30 5.15 16.67
CA ALA A 178 -10.64 5.69 17.99
C ALA A 178 -11.18 7.13 17.91
N SER A 179 -10.69 7.93 16.97
CA SER A 179 -11.22 9.27 16.64
C SER A 179 -12.66 9.18 16.12
N THR A 180 -12.93 8.23 15.22
CA THR A 180 -14.29 7.98 14.70
C THR A 180 -15.26 7.55 15.80
N LEU A 181 -14.77 6.77 16.78
CA LEU A 181 -15.54 6.33 17.95
C LEU A 181 -15.60 7.38 19.08
N LYS A 182 -14.95 8.56 18.90
CA LYS A 182 -14.85 9.64 19.89
C LYS A 182 -14.26 9.19 21.25
N ILE A 183 -13.33 8.23 21.22
CA ILE A 183 -12.71 7.65 22.42
C ILE A 183 -11.58 8.54 22.98
N PHE A 184 -10.87 9.28 22.13
CA PHE A 184 -9.78 10.17 22.55
C PHE A 184 -10.23 11.62 22.67
N ILE A 185 -10.07 12.23 23.85
CA ILE A 185 -10.58 13.59 24.12
C ILE A 185 -9.48 14.64 24.36
N ASP A 186 -8.28 14.34 24.90
CA ASP A 186 -7.42 15.45 25.40
C ASP A 186 -5.92 15.48 25.05
N ASN A 187 -5.35 14.58 24.23
CA ASN A 187 -3.94 14.69 23.78
C ASN A 187 -3.69 14.09 22.38
N SER A 188 -4.64 14.25 21.48
CA SER A 188 -4.66 13.60 20.15
C SER A 188 -3.60 14.13 19.17
N PHE A 189 -3.15 15.39 19.33
CA PHE A 189 -2.27 16.01 18.33
C PHE A 189 -0.92 15.31 18.19
N LEU A 190 -0.22 15.03 19.30
CA LEU A 190 1.10 14.38 19.22
C LEU A 190 0.97 12.96 18.64
N PHE A 191 -0.07 12.22 19.05
CA PHE A 191 -0.31 10.87 18.55
C PHE A 191 -0.66 10.87 17.06
N ASP A 192 -1.49 11.81 16.61
CA ASP A 192 -1.80 12.05 15.20
C ASP A 192 -0.51 12.28 14.39
N ARG A 193 0.35 13.22 14.83
CA ARG A 193 1.62 13.51 14.14
C ARG A 193 2.55 12.31 14.11
N LEU A 194 2.66 11.57 15.21
CA LEU A 194 3.46 10.34 15.26
C LEU A 194 2.90 9.27 14.33
N ALA A 195 1.58 9.12 14.24
CA ALA A 195 0.93 8.16 13.36
C ALA A 195 1.14 8.47 11.88
N TYR A 196 1.07 9.75 11.49
CA TYR A 196 1.44 10.16 10.13
C TYR A 196 2.93 9.99 9.84
N LEU A 197 3.80 10.21 10.84
CA LEU A 197 5.23 9.99 10.70
C LEU A 197 5.54 8.49 10.50
N THR A 198 4.94 7.59 11.28
CA THR A 198 5.13 6.15 11.08
C THR A 198 4.63 5.71 9.70
N LYS A 199 3.50 6.24 9.24
CA LYS A 199 3.00 5.96 7.89
C LYS A 199 3.94 6.48 6.79
N SER A 200 4.61 7.61 7.00
CA SER A 200 5.59 8.12 6.03
C SER A 200 6.74 7.13 5.80
N PHE A 201 7.14 6.38 6.84
CA PHE A 201 8.09 5.28 6.69
C PHE A 201 7.55 4.12 5.84
N ASN A 202 6.23 3.90 5.76
CA ASN A 202 5.66 2.89 4.85
C ASN A 202 5.98 3.22 3.38
N HIS A 203 5.78 4.48 2.99
CA HIS A 203 5.98 4.94 1.60
C HIS A 203 7.42 4.77 1.14
N ALA A 204 8.39 5.03 2.02
CA ALA A 204 9.81 4.84 1.72
C ALA A 204 10.30 3.41 2.01
N GLY A 205 9.72 2.74 3.00
CA GLY A 205 10.24 1.52 3.61
C GLY A 205 10.39 0.34 2.65
N ASN A 206 9.53 0.26 1.64
CA ASN A 206 9.57 -0.77 0.61
C ASN A 206 10.94 -0.87 -0.07
N ILE A 207 11.60 0.26 -0.37
CA ILE A 207 12.93 0.25 -1.00
C ILE A 207 13.97 -0.42 -0.11
N PHE A 208 13.90 -0.19 1.20
CA PHE A 208 14.83 -0.75 2.18
C PHE A 208 14.63 -2.26 2.31
N VAL A 209 13.38 -2.73 2.29
CA VAL A 209 13.08 -4.17 2.28
C VAL A 209 13.67 -4.85 1.03
N TYR A 210 13.48 -4.25 -0.15
CA TYR A 210 14.05 -4.78 -1.39
C TYR A 210 15.58 -4.76 -1.38
N LEU A 211 16.19 -3.71 -0.85
CA LEU A 211 17.65 -3.62 -0.72
C LEU A 211 18.21 -4.69 0.22
N ALA A 212 17.60 -4.88 1.39
CA ALA A 212 18.03 -5.86 2.37
C ALA A 212 17.93 -7.30 1.81
N ILE A 213 16.80 -7.63 1.18
CA ILE A 213 16.47 -9.02 0.83
C ILE A 213 16.87 -9.38 -0.61
N ASN A 214 16.69 -8.47 -1.58
CA ASN A 214 16.85 -8.76 -3.00
C ASN A 214 18.22 -8.35 -3.55
N SER A 215 19.17 -9.30 -3.64
CA SER A 215 20.49 -9.02 -4.21
C SER A 215 20.46 -8.61 -5.70
N ASN A 216 19.43 -9.02 -6.45
CA ASN A 216 19.30 -8.62 -7.85
C ASN A 216 18.87 -7.15 -7.93
N PHE A 217 17.94 -6.73 -7.06
CA PHE A 217 17.55 -5.32 -6.94
C PHE A 217 18.75 -4.44 -6.57
N ARG A 218 19.55 -4.86 -5.57
CA ARG A 218 20.81 -4.17 -5.24
C ARG A 218 21.75 -4.02 -6.43
N ARG A 219 21.95 -5.10 -7.21
CA ARG A 219 22.81 -5.07 -8.39
C ARG A 219 22.28 -4.10 -9.45
N GLN A 220 20.98 -4.12 -9.72
CA GLN A 220 20.32 -3.22 -10.66
C GLN A 220 20.44 -1.76 -10.20
N LEU A 221 20.17 -1.48 -8.93
CA LEU A 221 20.33 -0.13 -8.37
C LEU A 221 21.77 0.36 -8.50
N ILE A 222 22.76 -0.44 -8.09
CA ILE A 222 24.19 -0.09 -8.25
C ILE A 222 24.53 0.14 -9.73
N SER A 223 23.97 -0.65 -10.66
CA SER A 223 24.22 -0.46 -12.09
C SER A 223 23.60 0.81 -12.68
N LEU A 224 22.61 1.41 -12.01
CA LEU A 224 22.03 2.70 -12.40
C LEU A 224 22.92 3.85 -11.92
N PHE A 225 23.49 3.74 -10.71
CA PHE A 225 24.33 4.79 -10.10
C PHE A 225 25.83 4.65 -10.39
N CYS A 226 26.30 3.47 -10.78
CA CYS A 226 27.71 3.18 -11.10
C CYS A 226 27.80 2.44 -12.45
N PRO A 227 27.65 3.15 -13.59
CA PRO A 227 27.71 2.56 -14.93
C PRO A 227 29.03 1.84 -15.21
N CYS A 228 30.13 2.29 -14.58
CA CYS A 228 31.49 1.77 -14.73
C CYS A 228 31.62 0.27 -14.44
N ARG A 229 30.71 -0.30 -13.64
CA ARG A 229 30.74 -1.72 -13.23
C ARG A 229 30.07 -2.68 -14.22
N LYS A 230 29.43 -2.17 -15.29
CA LYS A 230 28.80 -3.01 -16.34
C LYS A 230 29.81 -3.65 -17.29
N LEU A 231 30.98 -3.05 -17.48
CA LEU A 231 31.98 -3.50 -18.46
C LEU A 231 32.63 -4.84 -18.10
N GLU A 232 32.74 -5.16 -16.81
CA GLU A 232 33.52 -6.32 -16.36
C GLU A 232 32.83 -7.68 -16.61
N LYS A 233 31.49 -7.71 -16.71
CA LYS A 233 30.75 -8.98 -16.84
C LYS A 233 30.52 -9.45 -18.27
N THR A 234 30.57 -8.55 -19.24
CA THR A 234 30.39 -8.95 -20.64
C THR A 234 31.64 -9.66 -21.15
N THR A 235 32.82 -9.21 -20.74
CA THR A 235 34.11 -9.78 -21.17
C THR A 235 34.33 -11.21 -20.66
N SER A 236 33.88 -11.56 -19.45
CA SER A 236 34.08 -12.92 -18.90
C SER A 236 33.17 -14.00 -19.48
N LYS A 237 32.08 -13.63 -20.16
CA LYS A 237 31.18 -14.61 -20.79
C LYS A 237 31.72 -15.06 -22.16
N THR A 238 32.34 -14.15 -22.91
CA THR A 238 32.87 -14.45 -24.25
C THR A 238 34.08 -15.37 -24.22
N THR A 239 34.92 -15.32 -23.17
CA THR A 239 36.11 -16.19 -23.07
C THR A 239 35.79 -17.65 -22.72
N LYS A 240 34.57 -17.95 -22.26
CA LYS A 240 34.16 -19.32 -21.90
C LYS A 240 33.45 -20.09 -23.02
N GLU A 241 33.08 -19.43 -24.10
CA GLU A 241 32.49 -20.10 -25.28
C GLU A 241 33.54 -20.36 -26.38
N SER A 242 34.79 -19.95 -26.16
CA SER A 242 35.92 -20.11 -27.09
C SER A 242 36.97 -21.14 -26.63
N SER A 243 36.61 -22.07 -25.75
CA SER A 243 37.47 -23.17 -25.26
C SER A 243 36.64 -24.41 -25.04
#